data_AF-A0A2D6NE86-F1
#
_entry.id   AF-A0A2D6NE86-F1
#
_cell.length_a   1.000
_cell.length_b   1.000
_cell.length_c   1.000
_cell.angle_alpha   90.00
_cell.angle_beta   90.00
_cell.angle_gamma   90.00
#
_symmetry.space_group_name_H-M   'P 1'
#
loop_
_entity.id
_entity.type
_entity.pdbx_description
1 polymer ?
#
loop_
_entity_poly.entity_id
_entity_poly.type
_entity_poly.pdbx_seq_one_letter_code
_entity_poly.pdbx_strand_id
1 'polypeptide(L)'
;MTRNNCLFCSRQAIIKNEQGFYVCNIHKKEILQDINCVCNEILSIKNGRYGTFFLCSNYGPISLKKALSINQIEPKQKSQQKEITIRSDEVDFI
;
A
#
# COMPACT_ATOMS: atom_id res chain seq x y z
N MET A 1 5.24 23.30 -10.79
CA MET A 1 5.64 21.87 -10.67
C MET A 1 4.78 21.23 -9.59
N THR A 2 3.79 20.41 -9.94
CA THR A 2 3.02 19.63 -8.96
C THR A 2 3.97 18.65 -8.27
N ARG A 3 4.32 18.92 -7.00
CA ARG A 3 5.14 18.00 -6.21
C ARG A 3 4.28 16.80 -5.82
N ASN A 4 4.67 15.62 -6.29
CA ASN A 4 4.03 14.37 -5.87
C ASN A 4 4.53 14.02 -4.46
N ASN A 5 3.61 13.71 -3.56
CA ASN A 5 3.91 13.31 -2.20
C ASN A 5 3.80 11.80 -2.05
N CYS A 6 4.61 11.23 -1.17
CA CYS A 6 4.62 9.82 -0.83
C CYS A 6 3.31 9.45 -0.13
N LEU A 7 2.66 8.39 -0.63
CA LEU A 7 1.42 7.87 -0.07
C LEU A 7 1.51 7.56 1.43
N PHE A 8 2.64 7.02 1.89
CA PHE A 8 2.79 6.49 3.24
C PHE A 8 3.38 7.46 4.27
N CYS A 9 3.98 8.58 3.87
CA CYS A 9 4.55 9.52 4.84
C CYS A 9 4.47 10.99 4.43
N SER A 10 3.79 11.27 3.31
CA SER A 10 3.58 12.61 2.77
C SER A 10 4.85 13.41 2.42
N ARG A 11 6.06 12.86 2.63
CA ARG A 11 7.34 13.39 2.14
C ARG A 11 7.38 13.38 0.61
N GLN A 12 8.35 14.05 0.00
CA GLN A 12 8.50 14.08 -1.45
C GLN A 12 8.61 12.65 -2.03
N ALA A 13 7.75 12.32 -2.99
CA ALA A 13 7.85 11.09 -3.75
C ALA A 13 8.89 11.23 -4.86
N ILE A 14 9.63 10.15 -5.09
CA ILE A 14 10.75 10.10 -6.03
C ILE A 14 10.53 8.96 -7.04
N ILE A 15 9.78 7.93 -6.64
CA ILE A 15 9.59 6.69 -7.40
C ILE A 15 8.14 6.20 -7.28
N LYS A 16 7.77 5.21 -8.10
CA LYS A 16 6.52 4.46 -7.93
C LYS A 16 6.80 3.09 -7.30
N ASN A 17 5.91 2.60 -6.44
CA ASN A 17 5.95 1.22 -5.94
C ASN A 17 5.39 0.23 -6.99
N GLU A 18 5.38 -1.06 -6.69
CA GLU A 18 4.88 -2.12 -7.58
C GLU A 18 3.40 -1.94 -7.97
N GLN A 19 2.58 -1.37 -7.08
CA GLN A 19 1.17 -1.06 -7.35
C GLN A 19 0.98 0.24 -8.17
N GLY A 20 2.05 1.03 -8.37
CA GLY A 20 2.03 2.27 -9.16
C GLY A 20 1.88 3.56 -8.34
N PHE A 21 1.75 3.49 -7.02
CA PHE A 21 1.65 4.65 -6.13
C PHE A 21 2.98 5.39 -6.02
N TYR A 22 2.90 6.72 -5.98
CA TYR A 22 4.07 7.57 -5.73
C TYR A 22 4.55 7.42 -4.28
N VAL A 23 5.80 7.00 -4.12
CA VAL A 23 6.43 6.73 -2.82
C VAL A 23 7.86 7.29 -2.75
N CYS A 24 8.40 7.39 -1.55
CA CYS A 24 9.82 7.66 -1.33
C CYS A 24 10.64 6.36 -1.40
N ASN A 25 11.97 6.45 -1.38
CA ASN A 25 12.85 5.28 -1.46
C ASN A 25 12.65 4.27 -0.32
N ILE A 26 12.25 4.74 0.86
CA ILE A 26 12.04 3.89 2.04
C ILE A 26 10.78 3.02 1.86
N HIS A 27 9.73 3.56 1.24
CA HIS A 27 8.45 2.88 1.04
C HIS A 27 8.31 2.26 -0.36
N LYS A 28 9.44 1.99 -1.04
CA LYS A 28 9.45 1.37 -2.38
C LYS A 28 8.73 0.02 -2.43
N LYS A 29 8.90 -0.76 -1.36
CA LYS A 29 8.38 -2.13 -1.21
C LYS A 29 7.08 -2.18 -0.40
N GLU A 30 6.56 -1.03 0.04
CA GLU A 30 5.30 -1.02 0.76
C GLU A 30 4.14 -1.16 -0.22
N ILE A 31 3.18 -2.00 0.18
CA ILE A 31 2.00 -2.37 -0.59
C ILE A 31 0.80 -1.91 0.23
N LEU A 32 -0.10 -1.18 -0.41
CA LEU A 32 -1.38 -0.83 0.19
C LEU A 32 -2.25 -2.09 0.22
N GLN A 33 -2.69 -2.46 1.42
CA GLN A 33 -3.62 -3.56 1.64
C GLN A 33 -5.00 -3.24 1.08
N ASP A 34 -5.82 -4.28 0.95
CA ASP A 34 -7.19 -4.17 0.45
C ASP A 34 -8.01 -3.17 1.28
N ILE A 35 -8.67 -2.26 0.57
CA ILE A 35 -9.48 -1.20 1.16
C ILE A 35 -10.93 -1.38 0.72
N ASN A 36 -11.85 -1.11 1.64
CA ASN A 36 -13.27 -1.29 1.39
C ASN A 36 -13.88 -0.01 0.80
N CYS A 37 -14.82 -0.20 -0.12
CA CYS A 37 -15.68 0.84 -0.62
C CYS A 37 -16.82 1.14 0.36
N VAL A 38 -17.56 2.23 0.12
CA VAL A 38 -18.80 2.56 0.85
C VAL A 38 -19.88 1.48 0.70
N CYS A 39 -19.85 0.67 -0.37
CA CYS A 39 -20.75 -0.49 -0.54
C CYS A 39 -20.22 -1.78 0.10
N ASN A 40 -19.21 -1.73 0.96
CA ASN A 40 -18.56 -2.90 1.59
C ASN A 40 -17.84 -3.86 0.61
N GLU A 41 -17.71 -3.52 -0.66
CA GLU A 41 -16.92 -4.26 -1.64
C GLU A 41 -15.45 -3.83 -1.62
N ILE A 42 -14.53 -4.75 -1.95
CA ILE A 42 -13.10 -4.46 -2.02
C ILE A 42 -12.81 -3.63 -3.28
N LEU A 43 -11.99 -2.59 -3.13
CA LEU A 43 -11.57 -1.75 -4.25
C LEU A 43 -10.39 -2.36 -5.01
N SER A 44 -10.51 -2.43 -6.33
CA SER A 44 -9.43 -2.87 -7.21
C SER A 44 -8.50 -1.72 -7.57
N ILE A 45 -7.19 -1.93 -7.51
CA ILE A 45 -6.19 -0.92 -7.90
C ILE A 45 -5.99 -0.95 -9.42
N LYS A 46 -6.08 0.20 -10.08
CA LYS A 46 -5.84 0.34 -11.53
C LYS A 46 -4.96 1.53 -11.86
N ASN A 47 -4.20 1.42 -12.96
CA ASN A 47 -3.31 2.46 -13.46
C ASN A 47 -3.91 3.11 -14.72
N GLY A 48 -4.02 4.44 -14.72
CA GLY A 48 -4.50 5.21 -15.87
C GLY A 48 -3.55 6.34 -16.25
N ARG A 49 -3.95 7.18 -17.23
CA ARG A 49 -3.12 8.28 -17.75
C ARG A 49 -2.65 9.27 -16.68
N TYR A 50 -3.44 9.45 -15.62
CA TYR A 50 -3.18 10.40 -14.53
C TYR A 50 -2.54 9.76 -13.30
N GLY A 51 -2.28 8.46 -13.33
CA GLY A 51 -1.75 7.69 -12.21
C GLY A 51 -2.70 6.62 -11.71
N THR A 52 -2.39 6.10 -10.53
CA THR A 52 -3.11 5.00 -9.89
C THR A 52 -4.38 5.48 -9.22
N PHE A 53 -5.48 4.75 -9.44
CA PHE A 53 -6.79 5.02 -8.86
C PHE A 53 -7.45 3.70 -8.44
N PHE A 54 -8.54 3.82 -7.68
CA PHE A 54 -9.32 2.66 -7.24
C PHE A 54 -10.56 2.49 -8.12
N LEU A 55 -10.95 1.24 -8.39
CA LEU A 55 -12.16 0.91 -9.11
C LEU A 55 -13.06 0.07 -8.21
N CYS A 56 -14.28 0.54 -7.99
CA CYS A 56 -15.36 -0.24 -7.41
C CYS A 56 -16.17 -0.90 -8.53
N SER A 57 -16.52 -2.17 -8.38
CA SER A 57 -17.38 -2.88 -9.33
C SER A 57 -18.79 -2.28 -9.43
N ASN A 58 -19.29 -1.66 -8.35
CA ASN A 58 -20.65 -1.11 -8.28
C ASN A 58 -20.71 0.38 -8.64
N TYR A 59 -19.78 1.19 -8.10
CA TYR A 59 -19.80 2.66 -8.26
C TYR A 59 -18.77 3.20 -9.26
N GLY A 60 -17.92 2.34 -9.84
CA GLY A 60 -16.92 2.74 -10.79
C GLY A 60 -15.68 3.41 -10.17
N PRO A 61 -15.02 4.35 -10.86
CA PRO A 61 -13.72 4.87 -10.46
C PRO A 61 -13.81 5.79 -9.23
N ILE A 62 -12.99 5.49 -8.23
CA ILE A 62 -12.86 6.24 -6.98
C ILE A 62 -11.45 6.83 -6.90
N SER A 63 -11.39 8.10 -6.54
CA SER A 63 -10.11 8.81 -6.36
C SER A 63 -9.36 8.31 -5.13
N LEU A 64 -8.03 8.26 -5.22
CA LEU A 64 -7.15 7.78 -4.14
C LEU A 64 -7.40 8.50 -2.81
N LYS A 65 -7.55 9.83 -2.83
CA LYS A 65 -7.84 10.63 -1.62
C LYS A 65 -9.13 10.19 -0.94
N LYS A 66 -10.19 9.94 -1.72
CA LYS A 66 -11.50 9.54 -1.21
C LYS A 66 -11.45 8.13 -0.62
N ALA A 67 -10.74 7.22 -1.28
CA ALA A 67 -10.63 5.84 -0.82
C ALA A 67 -9.88 5.74 0.52
N LEU A 68 -8.81 6.52 0.70
CA LEU A 68 -8.05 6.58 1.95
C LEU A 68 -8.86 7.22 3.09
N SER A 69 -9.63 8.28 2.81
CA SER A 69 -10.45 8.93 3.84
C SER A 69 -11.56 8.03 4.38
N ILE A 70 -12.12 7.15 3.54
CA ILE A 70 -13.19 6.22 3.95
C ILE A 70 -12.65 5.18 4.93
N ASN A 71 -11.46 4.65 4.68
CA ASN A 71 -10.92 3.53 5.46
C ASN A 71 -10.10 3.97 6.68
N GLN A 72 -9.98 5.28 6.94
CA GLN A 72 -9.17 5.85 8.04
C GLN A 72 -7.77 5.23 8.12
N ILE A 73 -7.20 4.86 6.97
CA ILE A 73 -5.88 4.24 6.91
C ILE A 73 -4.87 5.36 7.05
N GLU A 74 -4.48 5.63 8.28
CA GLU A 74 -3.18 6.19 8.54
C GLU A 74 -2.15 5.16 8.05
N PRO A 75 -1.11 5.57 7.31
CA PRO A 75 -0.09 4.67 6.82
C PRO A 75 0.68 4.07 8.00
N LYS A 76 0.15 2.96 8.52
CA LYS A 76 0.75 2.21 9.62
C LYS A 76 1.90 1.41 9.06
N GLN A 77 3.11 1.85 9.40
CA GLN A 77 4.33 1.06 9.27
C GLN A 77 4.09 -0.32 9.89
N LYS A 78 4.01 -1.36 9.08
CA LYS A 78 4.12 -2.75 9.56
C LYS A 78 5.17 -3.47 8.74
N SER A 79 6.42 -3.14 9.04
CA SER A 79 7.52 -4.11 8.97
C SER A 79 7.35 -5.08 10.13
N GLN A 80 6.79 -6.26 9.89
CA GLN A 80 7.08 -7.44 10.72
C GLN A 80 7.46 -8.59 9.80
N GLN A 81 8.73 -8.59 9.43
CA GLN A 81 9.44 -9.85 9.19
C GLN A 81 9.40 -10.61 10.53
N LYS A 82 8.62 -11.68 10.63
CA LYS A 82 8.90 -12.71 11.64
C LYS A 82 9.96 -13.62 11.04
N GLU A 83 11.21 -13.26 11.27
CA GLU A 83 12.33 -14.18 11.14
C GLU A 83 12.17 -15.23 12.26
N ILE A 84 11.76 -16.44 11.90
CA ILE A 84 11.75 -17.57 12.82
C ILE A 84 13.21 -18.01 12.95
N THR A 85 13.90 -17.54 13.99
CA THR A 85 15.21 -18.07 14.40
C THR A 85 14.96 -19.39 15.13
N ILE A 86 15.12 -20.52 14.44
CA ILE A 86 15.26 -21.80 15.13
C ILE A 86 16.69 -21.85 15.67
N ARG A 87 16.80 -21.88 17.01
CA ARG A 87 18.05 -22.01 17.76
C ARG A 87 18.67 -23.38 17.48
N SER A 88 19.99 -23.43 17.43
CA SER A 88 20.81 -24.61 17.08
C SER A 88 20.82 -25.75 18.11
N ASP A 89 19.80 -25.85 18.98
CA ASP A 89 19.78 -26.81 20.07
C ASP A 89 19.09 -28.15 19.69
N GLU A 90 18.61 -28.29 18.45
CA GLU A 90 18.12 -29.58 17.90
C GLU A 90 19.11 -30.11 16.85
N VAL A 91 20.30 -30.50 17.31
CA VAL A 91 21.15 -31.47 16.60
C VAL A 91 21.32 -32.66 17.54
N ASP A 92 20.29 -33.49 17.63
CA ASP A 92 20.44 -34.84 18.17
C ASP A 92 21.19 -35.67 17.13
N PHE A 93 22.50 -35.80 17.32
CA PHE A 93 23.27 -36.92 16.81
C PHE A 93 22.72 -38.19 17.46
N ILE A 94 21.98 -38.99 16.68
CA ILE A 94 21.84 -40.44 16.90
C ILE A 94 22.45 -41.15 15.70
#